data_AF-A0A1S3JVW0-F1
#
_entry.id   AF-A0A1S3JVW0-F1
#
_cell.length_a   1.000
_cell.length_b   1.000
_cell.length_c   1.000
_cell.angle_alpha   90.00
_cell.angle_beta   90.00
_cell.angle_gamma   90.00
#
_symmetry.space_group_name_H-M   'P 1'
#
loop_
_entity.id
_entity.type
_entity.pdbx_description
1 polymer ?
#
loop_
_entity_poly.entity_id
_entity_poly.type
_entity_poly.pdbx_seq_one_letter_code
_entity_poly.pdbx_strand_id
1 'polypeptide(L)'
;MRYSPETTRCPASCDRSPRSERCERGIQEGCECLAGYVRSGHLCVPNEMCGCMDAMGSYHQLSDSWASGNCSHWYTCVEPNQIEETGSPCGVESKCLLEEGVWECSASNEIPII
;
A
#
# COMPACT_ATOMS: atom_id res chain seq x y z
N MET A 1 -11.11 -8.86 15.79
CA MET A 1 -9.84 -9.26 16.42
C MET A 1 -10.13 -9.89 17.77
N ARG A 2 -9.31 -10.87 18.16
CA ARG A 2 -9.45 -11.61 19.42
C ARG A 2 -8.08 -11.71 20.08
N TYR A 3 -8.01 -11.45 21.38
CA TYR A 3 -6.81 -11.68 22.16
C TYR A 3 -6.59 -13.19 22.38
N SER A 4 -5.35 -13.65 22.26
CA SER A 4 -4.92 -15.03 22.50
C SER A 4 -3.51 -15.07 23.11
N PRO A 5 -3.28 -15.89 24.15
CA PRO A 5 -1.93 -16.12 24.67
C PRO A 5 -1.05 -16.94 23.71
N GLU A 6 -1.65 -17.60 22.72
CA GLU A 6 -0.98 -18.46 21.75
C GLU A 6 -1.26 -18.03 20.31
N THR A 7 -0.90 -16.81 19.96
CA THR A 7 -0.98 -16.34 18.56
C THR A 7 0.30 -16.66 17.79
N THR A 8 0.15 -16.92 16.49
CA THR A 8 1.29 -17.06 15.59
C THR A 8 1.98 -15.71 15.40
N ARG A 9 3.32 -15.70 15.39
CA ARG A 9 4.11 -14.53 14.98
C ARG A 9 3.92 -14.17 13.51
N CYS A 10 3.42 -15.12 12.71
CA CYS A 10 3.16 -14.97 11.28
C CYS A 10 1.66 -15.10 11.01
N PRO A 11 0.85 -14.11 11.39
CA PRO A 11 -0.59 -14.13 11.10
C PRO A 11 -0.80 -14.01 9.59
N ALA A 12 -1.87 -14.64 9.10
CA ALA A 12 -2.28 -14.49 7.71
C ALA A 12 -2.56 -13.01 7.39
N SER A 13 -2.01 -12.54 6.27
CA SER A 13 -2.09 -11.14 5.82
C SER A 13 -2.48 -11.09 4.35
N CYS A 14 -3.15 -10.01 3.95
CA CYS A 14 -3.38 -9.67 2.55
C CYS A 14 -2.07 -9.34 1.82
N ASP A 15 -1.11 -8.76 2.55
CA ASP A 15 0.23 -8.55 2.05
C ASP A 15 0.96 -9.90 1.93
N ARG A 16 1.12 -10.38 0.70
CA ARG A 16 1.86 -11.59 0.31
C ARG A 16 3.24 -11.26 -0.30
N SER A 17 3.81 -10.09 0.00
CA SER A 17 5.14 -9.74 -0.45
C SER A 17 6.20 -10.69 0.15
N PRO A 18 7.38 -10.86 -0.49
CA PRO A 18 8.45 -11.70 0.05
C PRO A 18 8.90 -11.27 1.45
N ARG A 19 8.69 -10.00 1.81
CA ARG A 19 8.98 -9.47 3.15
C ARG A 19 8.01 -10.01 4.20
N SER A 20 6.72 -10.12 3.87
CA SER A 20 5.73 -10.70 4.78
C SER A 20 5.91 -12.22 4.91
N GLU A 21 6.40 -12.88 3.85
CA GLU A 21 6.71 -14.31 3.88
C GLU A 21 7.96 -14.68 4.71
N ARG A 22 8.94 -13.76 4.82
CA ARG A 22 10.15 -13.92 5.67
C ARG A 22 9.86 -13.65 7.14
N CYS A 23 8.82 -14.28 7.67
CA CYS A 23 8.46 -14.20 9.07
C CYS A 23 9.04 -15.39 9.86
N GLU A 24 9.61 -15.11 11.04
CA GLU A 24 10.10 -16.16 11.95
C GLU A 24 8.92 -16.84 12.63
N ARG A 25 8.73 -18.13 12.33
CA ARG A 25 7.66 -18.92 12.94
C ARG A 25 7.86 -19.01 14.44
N GLY A 26 6.77 -18.82 15.17
CA GLY A 26 6.75 -18.96 16.61
C GLY A 26 5.38 -18.65 17.16
N ILE A 27 5.22 -18.92 18.45
CA ILE A 27 4.04 -18.52 19.22
C ILE A 27 4.44 -17.33 20.09
N GLN A 28 3.50 -16.41 20.25
CA GLN A 28 3.60 -15.30 21.21
C GLN A 28 2.21 -14.98 21.74
N GLU A 29 2.16 -14.19 22.81
CA GLU A 29 0.92 -13.56 23.26
C GLU A 29 0.57 -12.36 22.36
N GLY A 30 -0.72 -12.19 22.03
CA GLY A 30 -1.15 -11.06 21.21
C GLY A 30 -2.58 -11.17 20.67
N CYS A 31 -2.89 -10.33 19.68
CA CYS A 31 -4.20 -10.30 19.03
C CYS A 31 -4.14 -10.98 17.66
N GLU A 32 -5.12 -11.83 17.39
CA GLU A 32 -5.31 -12.50 16.09
C GLU A 32 -6.61 -12.07 15.43
N CYS A 33 -6.67 -12.20 14.10
CA CYS A 33 -7.93 -12.09 13.38
C CYS A 33 -8.79 -13.32 13.65
N LEU A 34 -10.12 -13.16 13.55
CA LEU A 34 -11.04 -14.29 13.67
C LEU A 34 -10.85 -15.24 12.48
N ALA A 35 -11.25 -16.50 12.66
CA ALA A 35 -11.22 -17.48 11.57
C ALA A 35 -12.00 -16.94 10.35
N GLY A 36 -11.40 -17.07 9.15
CA GLY A 36 -11.92 -16.50 7.91
C GLY A 36 -11.53 -15.05 7.63
N TYR A 37 -10.84 -14.38 8.56
CA TYR A 37 -10.34 -13.02 8.39
C TYR A 37 -8.80 -13.00 8.37
N VAL A 38 -8.25 -12.09 7.57
CA VAL A 38 -6.81 -11.86 7.43
C VAL A 38 -6.47 -10.42 7.75
N ARG A 39 -5.21 -10.15 8.07
CA ARG A 39 -4.77 -8.78 8.34
C ARG A 39 -4.62 -7.98 7.04
N SER A 40 -5.21 -6.80 7.00
CA SER A 40 -4.92 -5.74 6.03
C SER A 40 -4.50 -4.50 6.83
N GLY A 41 -3.20 -4.24 6.91
CA GLY A 41 -2.65 -3.21 7.79
C GLY A 41 -2.97 -3.48 9.26
N HIS A 42 -3.79 -2.61 9.86
CA HIS A 42 -4.26 -2.71 11.26
C HIS A 42 -5.63 -3.37 11.40
N LEU A 43 -6.31 -3.64 10.29
CA LEU A 43 -7.68 -4.18 10.28
C LEU A 43 -7.68 -5.67 9.96
N CYS A 44 -8.72 -6.37 10.40
CA CYS A 44 -9.03 -7.73 9.99
C CYS A 44 -10.16 -7.68 8.98
N VAL A 45 -9.92 -8.15 7.77
CA VAL A 45 -10.89 -8.17 6.67
C VAL A 45 -11.09 -9.59 6.15
N PRO A 46 -12.26 -9.92 5.56
CA PRO A 46 -12.41 -11.14 4.77
C PRO A 46 -11.34 -11.22 3.68
N ASN A 47 -10.91 -12.42 3.29
CA ASN A 47 -9.84 -12.56 2.29
C ASN A 47 -10.24 -11.94 0.93
N GLU A 48 -11.53 -11.96 0.61
CA GLU A 48 -12.11 -11.37 -0.60
C GLU A 48 -12.07 -9.83 -0.59
N MET A 49 -11.88 -9.21 0.59
CA MET A 49 -11.80 -7.77 0.78
C MET A 49 -10.35 -7.29 0.97
N CYS A 50 -9.37 -8.13 0.61
CA CYS A 50 -8.00 -7.66 0.47
C CYS A 50 -7.92 -6.58 -0.63
N GLY A 51 -7.00 -5.64 -0.46
CA GLY A 51 -6.78 -4.55 -1.42
C GLY A 51 -6.10 -5.02 -2.71
N CYS A 52 -5.11 -4.26 -3.15
CA CYS A 52 -4.47 -4.45 -4.44
C CYS A 52 -2.99 -4.75 -4.30
N MET A 53 -2.44 -5.51 -5.25
CA MET A 53 -1.00 -5.67 -5.43
C MET A 53 -0.57 -4.90 -6.67
N ASP A 54 0.37 -3.97 -6.52
CA ASP A 54 0.92 -3.26 -7.67
C ASP A 54 1.89 -4.14 -8.49
N ALA A 55 2.24 -3.66 -9.68
CA ALA A 55 3.16 -4.38 -10.58
C ALA A 55 4.59 -4.53 -9.99
N MET A 56 4.93 -3.77 -8.95
CA MET A 56 6.21 -3.85 -8.23
C MET A 56 6.17 -4.87 -7.08
N GLY A 57 5.00 -5.47 -6.81
CA GLY A 57 4.78 -6.43 -5.73
C GLY A 57 4.51 -5.81 -4.37
N SER A 58 4.10 -4.53 -4.32
CA SER A 58 3.71 -3.86 -3.08
C SER A 58 2.21 -3.97 -2.85
N TYR A 59 1.82 -4.26 -1.62
CA TYR A 59 0.42 -4.33 -1.20
C TYR A 59 -0.11 -2.94 -0.82
N HIS A 60 -1.28 -2.59 -1.35
CA HIS A 60 -2.04 -1.38 -1.04
C HIS A 60 -3.41 -1.79 -0.50
N GLN A 61 -3.88 -1.15 0.57
CA GLN A 61 -5.20 -1.45 1.14
C GLN A 61 -6.31 -0.97 0.20
N LEU A 62 -7.52 -1.48 0.41
CA LEU A 62 -8.68 -0.98 -0.32
C LEU A 62 -8.87 0.51 -0.04
N SER A 63 -9.14 1.30 -1.07
CA SER A 63 -9.19 2.76 -1.07
C SER A 63 -7.86 3.48 -0.85
N ASP A 64 -6.74 2.78 -0.70
CA ASP A 64 -5.43 3.42 -0.72
C ASP A 64 -5.14 4.02 -2.10
N SER A 65 -4.42 5.13 -2.10
CA SER A 65 -3.93 5.77 -3.31
C SER A 65 -2.44 6.05 -3.22
N TRP A 66 -1.73 5.86 -4.33
CA TRP A 66 -0.28 5.99 -4.38
C TRP A 66 0.19 6.51 -5.74
N ALA A 67 1.35 7.15 -5.75
CA ALA A 67 2.02 7.56 -6.97
C ALA A 67 2.82 6.41 -7.57
N SER A 68 2.90 6.36 -8.91
CA SER A 68 3.95 5.62 -9.61
C SER A 68 5.34 6.08 -9.15
N GLY A 69 6.36 5.22 -9.27
CA GLY A 69 7.73 5.55 -8.88
C GLY A 69 8.36 6.74 -9.62
N ASN A 70 7.77 7.17 -10.75
CA ASN A 70 8.17 8.36 -11.51
C ASN A 70 7.18 9.52 -11.40
N CYS A 71 6.30 9.49 -10.39
CA CYS A 71 5.15 10.37 -10.19
C CYS A 71 4.48 10.88 -11.49
N SER A 72 4.37 10.01 -12.50
CA SER A 72 3.66 10.29 -13.75
C SER A 72 2.20 9.87 -13.66
N HIS A 73 1.92 8.84 -12.87
CA HIS A 73 0.60 8.27 -12.70
C HIS A 73 0.24 8.24 -11.21
N TRP A 74 -1.02 8.48 -10.91
CA TRP A 74 -1.61 8.25 -9.60
C TRP A 74 -2.54 7.06 -9.70
N TYR A 75 -2.46 6.16 -8.73
CA TYR A 75 -3.24 4.93 -8.70
C TYR A 75 -4.10 4.90 -7.44
N THR A 76 -5.28 4.29 -7.56
CA THR A 76 -6.18 4.03 -6.45
C THR A 76 -6.67 2.58 -6.51
N CYS A 77 -6.65 1.88 -5.37
CA CYS A 77 -7.27 0.56 -5.24
C CYS A 77 -8.78 0.75 -5.00
N VAL A 78 -9.58 0.77 -6.06
CA VAL A 78 -11.02 1.11 -5.99
C VAL A 78 -11.88 -0.06 -5.52
N GLU A 79 -11.52 -1.27 -5.91
CA GLU A 79 -12.17 -2.53 -5.55
C GLU A 79 -11.09 -3.58 -5.27
N PRO A 80 -11.41 -4.70 -4.59
CA PRO A 80 -10.44 -5.77 -4.34
C PRO A 80 -9.74 -6.24 -5.62
N ASN A 81 -8.41 -6.15 -5.65
CA ASN A 81 -7.57 -6.42 -6.82
C ASN A 81 -7.84 -5.54 -8.07
N GLN A 82 -8.55 -4.41 -7.95
CA GLN A 82 -8.81 -3.48 -9.03
C GLN A 82 -8.12 -2.14 -8.78
N ILE A 83 -7.14 -1.85 -9.62
CA ILE A 83 -6.37 -0.60 -9.58
C ILE A 83 -6.84 0.29 -10.72
N GLU A 84 -7.22 1.51 -10.40
CA GLU A 84 -7.54 2.55 -11.37
C GLU A 84 -6.50 3.66 -11.34
N GLU A 85 -6.26 4.25 -12.51
CA GLU A 85 -5.36 5.40 -12.65
C GLU A 85 -6.16 6.70 -12.62
N THR A 86 -5.81 7.59 -11.70
CA THR A 86 -6.54 8.82 -11.38
C THR A 86 -5.62 10.03 -11.48
N GLY A 87 -5.29 10.44 -12.71
CA GLY A 87 -4.64 11.73 -12.98
C GLY A 87 -3.22 11.88 -12.45
N SER A 88 -2.82 13.13 -12.17
CA SER A 88 -1.45 13.45 -11.74
C SER A 88 -1.28 13.30 -10.23
N PRO A 89 -0.20 12.64 -9.76
CA PRO A 89 0.07 12.44 -8.33
C PRO A 89 0.55 13.72 -7.63
N CYS A 90 1.08 14.68 -8.39
CA CYS A 90 1.45 15.99 -7.89
C CYS A 90 0.22 16.92 -7.93
N GLY A 91 0.05 17.74 -6.88
CA GLY A 91 -1.06 18.67 -6.74
C GLY A 91 -1.07 19.76 -7.83
N VAL A 92 -2.12 20.59 -7.83
CA VAL A 92 -2.27 21.70 -8.77
C VAL A 92 -1.01 22.58 -8.76
N GLU A 93 -0.50 22.91 -9.95
CA GLU A 93 0.75 23.70 -10.13
C GLU A 93 2.04 23.04 -9.62
N SER A 94 2.09 21.71 -9.52
CA SER A 94 3.34 20.98 -9.29
C SER A 94 3.57 19.91 -10.37
N LYS A 95 4.84 19.72 -10.75
CA LYS A 95 5.28 18.71 -11.72
C LYS A 95 6.24 17.75 -11.05
N CYS A 96 6.11 16.47 -11.37
CA CYS A 96 7.12 15.49 -10.98
C CYS A 96 8.38 15.72 -11.83
N LEU A 97 9.49 16.05 -11.18
CA LEU A 97 10.80 16.26 -11.78
C LEU A 97 11.79 15.24 -11.21
N LEU A 98 12.75 14.82 -12.03
CA LEU A 98 13.84 13.98 -11.59
C LEU A 98 14.99 14.88 -11.13
N GLU A 99 15.16 15.04 -9.82
CA GLU A 99 16.26 15.81 -9.22
C GLU A 99 17.24 14.85 -8.54
N GLU A 100 18.52 14.92 -8.92
CA GLU A 100 19.60 14.05 -8.40
C GLU A 100 19.30 12.54 -8.44
N GLY A 101 18.48 12.09 -9.41
CA GLY A 101 18.10 10.68 -9.57
C GLY A 101 16.90 10.25 -8.73
N VAL A 102 16.24 11.17 -8.04
CA VAL A 102 15.01 10.95 -7.26
C VAL A 102 13.85 11.71 -7.93
N TRP A 103 12.71 11.05 -8.10
CA TRP A 103 11.50 11.68 -8.61
C TRP A 103 10.79 12.42 -7.48
N GLU A 104 10.65 13.74 -7.61
CA GLU A 104 10.03 14.60 -6.61
C GLU A 104 9.03 15.57 -7.24
N CYS A 105 7.92 15.84 -6.55
CA CYS A 105 6.96 16.86 -6.96
C CYS A 105 7.53 18.25 -6.65
N SER A 106 7.92 19.01 -7.67
CA SER A 106 8.40 20.38 -7.55
C SER A 106 7.33 21.37 -8.04
N ALA A 107 7.25 22.54 -7.42
CA ALA A 107 6.33 23.58 -7.84
C ALA A 107 6.68 24.01 -9.28
N SER A 108 5.72 23.89 -10.19
CA SER A 108 5.79 24.55 -11.50
C SER A 108 5.50 26.04 -11.32
N ASN A 109 6.34 26.74 -10.54
CA ASN A 109 6.39 28.18 -10.65
C ASN A 109 6.74 28.49 -12.09
N GLU A 110 5.81 29.14 -12.78
CA GLU A 110 6.10 29.86 -14.01
C GLU A 110 7.36 30.68 -13.75
N ILE A 111 8.45 30.35 -14.44
CA ILE A 111 9.57 31.27 -14.57
C ILE A 111 8.96 32.47 -15.30
N PRO A 112 8.84 33.68 -14.69
CA PRO A 112 8.64 34.86 -15.50
C PRO A 112 9.89 34.96 -16.38
N ILE A 113 9.76 34.60 -17.65
CA ILE A 113 10.73 34.98 -18.67
C ILE A 113 10.65 36.52 -18.70
N ILE A 114 11.75 37.11 -18.24
CA ILE A 114 12.18 38.53 -18.24
C ILE A 114 11.36 39.44 -19.16
#